data_AF-A0A953T2A3-F1
#
_entry.id   AF-A0A953T2A3-F1
#
_cell.length_a   1.000
_cell.length_b   1.000
_cell.length_c   1.000
_cell.angle_alpha   90.00
_cell.angle_beta   90.00
_cell.angle_gamma   90.00
#
_symmetry.space_group_name_H-M   'P 1'
#
loop_
_entity.id
_entity.type
_entity.pdbx_description
1 polymer ?
#
loop_
_entity_poly.entity_id
_entity_poly.type
_entity_poly.pdbx_seq_one_letter_code
_entity_poly.pdbx_strand_id
1 'polypeptide(L)'
;MAVLAWWRIVEQKNLIHAFSLLFWVSVQFLCSIYLGVFLGYLLVAISLGYFVCKAVGSIEGAKSLGSFNLPDLRRVREFALICLSLFTCGLVMWMLVQYQSVSAEYRLSRPIEALEPLIPRLSSYLLADHSGLTSWVGHSVESFPTRLEHQMFIGVGALLFLLVGLFAVVSKRYLSIETRRLGIVCAVSILILVGITVVVNGHSFYFLVIQLPGLDAIRAVSRIILVMLLPVSILVAVGVDCLRRQFTSVMGYFVLALVALIVLSAETVFYKPHQAARETWTMRQAGLNQLIGKPPSEGTVIFVTQRKEEPFYLAELDAMIYAQDHKLKTLNGYSGSTPPGYVYPEPCVSVADRLAGYFQFRRIPLGEQVELIDRVRLIEMQLCLKK
;
A
#
# COMPACT_ATOMS: atom_id res chain seq x y z
N MET A 1 -14.67 7.35 -4.03
CA MET A 1 -15.91 7.76 -3.32
C MET A 1 -15.63 8.64 -2.10
N ALA A 2 -14.72 8.27 -1.19
CA ALA A 2 -14.38 9.11 -0.03
C ALA A 2 -14.05 10.57 -0.39
N VAL A 3 -13.16 10.80 -1.36
CA VAL A 3 -12.82 12.17 -1.83
C VAL A 3 -14.02 12.93 -2.38
N LEU A 4 -14.95 12.26 -3.07
CA LEU A 4 -16.18 12.89 -3.55
C LEU A 4 -17.11 13.27 -2.40
N ALA A 5 -17.27 12.40 -1.41
CA ALA A 5 -18.04 12.70 -0.20
C ALA A 5 -17.42 13.89 0.53
N TRP A 6 -16.10 13.91 0.70
CA TRP A 6 -15.36 15.05 1.25
C TRP A 6 -15.63 16.35 0.47
N TRP A 7 -15.55 16.32 -0.86
CA TRP A 7 -15.82 17.48 -1.71
C TRP A 7 -17.25 18.01 -1.50
N ARG A 8 -18.24 17.11 -1.43
CA ARG A 8 -19.64 17.45 -1.17
C ARG A 8 -19.88 18.01 0.24
N ILE A 9 -19.13 17.57 1.25
CA ILE A 9 -19.18 18.19 2.60
C ILE A 9 -18.84 19.68 2.48
N VAL A 10 -17.77 19.99 1.77
CA VAL A 10 -17.28 21.37 1.60
C VAL A 10 -18.25 22.23 0.79
N GLU A 11 -18.82 21.70 -0.29
CA GLU A 11 -19.74 22.46 -1.16
C GLU A 11 -21.16 22.59 -0.60
N GLN A 12 -21.73 21.47 -0.14
CA GLN A 12 -23.16 21.37 0.21
C GLN A 12 -23.43 21.54 1.70
N LYS A 13 -22.41 21.41 2.56
CA LYS A 13 -22.51 21.52 4.02
C LYS A 13 -23.58 20.61 4.64
N ASN A 14 -23.75 19.42 4.08
CA ASN A 14 -24.68 18.43 4.61
C ASN A 14 -23.91 17.34 5.35
N LEU A 15 -24.24 17.10 6.63
CA LEU A 15 -23.59 16.09 7.46
C LEU A 15 -23.75 14.67 6.92
N ILE A 16 -24.75 14.39 6.09
CA ILE A 16 -24.89 13.06 5.48
C ILE A 16 -23.66 12.66 4.66
N HIS A 17 -22.98 13.64 4.06
CA HIS A 17 -21.75 13.39 3.31
C HIS A 17 -20.57 13.10 4.25
N ALA A 18 -20.59 13.58 5.50
CA ALA A 18 -19.60 13.22 6.52
C ALA A 18 -19.75 11.75 6.93
N PHE A 19 -20.99 11.25 7.07
CA PHE A 19 -21.23 9.83 7.27
C PHE A 19 -20.83 9.01 6.05
N SER A 20 -21.15 9.47 4.83
CA SER A 20 -20.67 8.80 3.61
C SER A 20 -19.13 8.73 3.55
N LEU A 21 -18.45 9.82 3.91
CA LEU A 21 -16.99 9.86 4.02
C LEU A 21 -16.48 8.83 5.03
N LEU A 22 -17.05 8.82 6.24
CA LEU A 22 -16.70 7.88 7.30
C LEU A 22 -16.89 6.42 6.86
N PHE A 23 -18.02 6.11 6.22
CA PHE A 23 -18.30 4.78 5.68
C PHE A 23 -17.23 4.36 4.66
N TRP A 24 -16.96 5.18 3.64
CA TRP A 24 -16.00 4.83 2.59
C TRP A 24 -14.56 4.74 3.10
N VAL A 25 -14.18 5.57 4.07
CA VAL A 25 -12.88 5.44 4.74
C VAL A 25 -12.82 4.13 5.54
N SER A 26 -13.87 3.81 6.30
CA SER A 26 -13.93 2.58 7.10
C SER A 26 -13.86 1.33 6.22
N VAL A 27 -14.63 1.30 5.12
CA VAL A 27 -14.56 0.23 4.12
C VAL A 27 -13.15 0.10 3.55
N GLN A 28 -12.49 1.22 3.22
CA GLN A 28 -11.11 1.17 2.73
C GLN A 28 -10.15 0.55 3.74
N PHE A 29 -10.28 0.87 5.03
CA PHE A 29 -9.49 0.26 6.11
C PHE A 29 -9.75 -1.24 6.25
N LEU A 30 -11.01 -1.67 6.16
CA LEU A 30 -11.39 -3.09 6.21
C LEU A 30 -10.87 -3.87 5.00
N CYS A 31 -10.83 -3.26 3.81
CA CYS A 31 -10.26 -3.89 2.62
C CYS A 31 -8.73 -3.93 2.65
N SER A 32 -8.09 -2.85 3.10
CA SER A 32 -6.63 -2.75 3.18
C SER A 32 -6.24 -1.64 4.15
N ILE A 33 -5.70 -2.04 5.31
CA ILE A 33 -5.24 -1.09 6.35
C ILE A 33 -4.28 -0.06 5.76
N TYR A 34 -3.33 -0.50 4.93
CA TYR A 34 -2.35 0.38 4.27
C TYR A 34 -3.02 1.45 3.42
N LEU A 35 -3.94 1.06 2.54
CA LEU A 35 -4.65 2.01 1.70
C LEU A 35 -5.62 2.89 2.50
N GLY A 36 -6.17 2.39 3.61
CA GLY A 36 -6.96 3.17 4.56
C GLY A 36 -6.16 4.32 5.16
N VAL A 37 -4.95 4.04 5.68
CA VAL A 37 -4.03 5.06 6.21
C VAL A 37 -3.64 6.07 5.14
N PHE A 38 -3.21 5.60 3.96
CA PHE A 38 -2.84 6.49 2.86
C PHE A 38 -4.02 7.33 2.35
N LEU A 39 -5.24 6.78 2.35
CA LEU A 39 -6.45 7.55 2.06
C LEU A 39 -6.65 8.65 3.10
N GLY A 40 -6.41 8.36 4.38
CA GLY A 40 -6.36 9.37 5.44
C GLY A 40 -5.38 10.50 5.12
N TYR A 41 -4.14 10.17 4.74
CA TYR A 41 -3.15 11.17 4.32
C TYR A 41 -3.63 12.00 3.13
N LEU A 42 -4.22 11.37 2.12
CA LEU A 42 -4.79 12.06 0.96
C LEU A 42 -5.90 13.03 1.37
N LEU A 43 -6.83 12.60 2.24
CA LEU A 43 -7.92 13.45 2.71
C LEU A 43 -7.42 14.64 3.53
N VAL A 44 -6.41 14.44 4.36
CA VAL A 44 -5.73 15.53 5.09
C VAL A 44 -5.05 16.48 4.10
N ALA A 45 -4.29 15.97 3.13
CA ALA A 45 -3.61 16.78 2.13
C ALA A 45 -4.59 17.57 1.25
N ILE A 46 -5.72 16.97 0.85
CA ILE A 46 -6.79 17.65 0.12
C ILE A 46 -7.44 18.74 1.00
N SER A 47 -7.67 18.46 2.28
CA SER A 47 -8.22 19.44 3.21
C SER A 47 -7.30 20.64 3.39
N LEU A 48 -6.02 20.38 3.67
CA LEU A 48 -4.99 21.42 3.76
C LEU A 48 -4.86 22.19 2.45
N GLY A 49 -4.82 21.50 1.31
CA GLY A 49 -4.78 22.12 0.00
C GLY A 49 -5.95 23.06 -0.24
N TYR A 50 -7.17 22.66 0.12
CA TYR A 50 -8.34 23.52 0.06
C TYR A 50 -8.24 24.75 0.97
N PHE A 51 -7.81 24.59 2.22
CA PHE A 51 -7.64 25.71 3.14
C PHE A 51 -6.56 26.69 2.70
N VAL A 52 -5.41 26.20 2.21
CA VAL A 52 -4.35 27.03 1.64
C VAL A 52 -4.86 27.79 0.43
N CYS A 53 -5.53 27.11 -0.49
CA CYS A 53 -6.08 27.76 -1.69
C CYS A 53 -7.17 28.80 -1.36
N LYS A 54 -7.95 28.57 -0.30
CA LYS A 54 -8.91 29.54 0.22
C LYS A 54 -8.22 30.75 0.85
N ALA A 55 -7.19 30.52 1.67
CA ALA A 55 -6.44 31.58 2.35
C ALA A 55 -5.71 32.50 1.36
N VAL A 56 -5.18 31.94 0.27
CA VAL A 56 -4.50 32.70 -0.81
C VAL A 56 -5.49 33.38 -1.76
N GLY A 57 -6.81 33.17 -1.61
CA GLY A 57 -7.83 33.75 -2.48
C GLY A 57 -7.95 33.07 -3.86
N SER A 58 -7.30 31.93 -4.07
CA SER A 58 -7.39 31.16 -5.32
C SER A 58 -8.77 30.52 -5.54
N ILE A 59 -9.53 30.35 -4.45
CA ILE A 59 -10.89 29.83 -4.43
C ILE A 59 -11.83 30.91 -3.91
N GLU A 60 -12.28 31.79 -4.80
CA GLU A 60 -13.35 32.76 -4.50
C GLU A 60 -14.68 32.03 -4.24
N GLY A 61 -15.56 32.58 -3.39
CA GLY A 61 -16.92 32.03 -3.19
C GLY A 61 -17.01 30.73 -2.39
N ALA A 62 -15.91 30.26 -1.79
CA ALA A 62 -15.94 29.21 -0.79
C ALA A 62 -16.77 29.68 0.42
N LYS A 63 -18.01 29.20 0.52
CA LYS A 63 -18.90 29.48 1.67
C LYS A 63 -18.11 29.29 2.97
N SER A 64 -18.24 30.21 3.93
CA SER A 64 -17.59 30.04 5.24
C SER A 64 -17.99 28.68 5.84
N LEU A 65 -17.20 28.11 6.74
CA LEU A 65 -17.57 26.91 7.52
C LEU A 65 -18.69 27.21 8.53
N GLY A 66 -19.75 27.90 8.10
CA GLY A 66 -20.95 28.14 8.88
C GLY A 66 -21.75 26.86 9.12
N SER A 67 -22.99 27.02 9.59
CA SER A 67 -23.85 25.90 10.02
C SER A 67 -23.97 24.80 8.96
N PHE A 68 -23.87 23.56 9.43
CA PHE A 68 -24.13 22.36 8.65
C PHE A 68 -25.62 22.02 8.72
N ASN A 69 -26.16 21.54 7.60
CA ASN A 69 -27.50 20.95 7.58
C ASN A 69 -27.45 19.57 8.24
N LEU A 70 -28.28 19.40 9.27
CA LEU A 70 -28.48 18.11 9.94
C LEU A 70 -29.18 17.13 8.99
N PRO A 71 -28.86 15.83 9.05
CA PRO A 71 -29.55 14.82 8.27
C PRO A 71 -30.99 14.65 8.77
N ASP A 72 -31.92 14.35 7.87
CA ASP A 72 -33.30 14.06 8.22
C ASP A 72 -33.44 12.58 8.57
N LEU A 73 -33.46 12.27 9.86
CA LEU A 73 -33.53 10.89 10.38
C LEU A 73 -34.83 10.16 9.99
N ARG A 74 -35.86 10.87 9.50
CA ARG A 74 -37.09 10.24 9.00
C ARG A 74 -36.88 9.58 7.64
N ARG A 75 -35.85 10.00 6.90
CA ARG A 75 -35.50 9.38 5.62
C ARG A 75 -34.71 8.11 5.89
N VAL A 76 -35.35 6.98 5.62
CA VAL A 76 -34.78 5.62 5.80
C VAL A 76 -33.37 5.51 5.21
N ARG A 77 -33.13 6.09 4.03
CA ARG A 77 -31.81 6.07 3.38
C ARG A 77 -30.72 6.79 4.19
N GLU A 78 -31.05 7.95 4.77
CA GLU A 78 -30.07 8.74 5.54
C GLU A 78 -29.78 8.06 6.88
N PHE A 79 -30.83 7.57 7.55
CA PHE A 79 -30.70 6.77 8.78
C PHE A 79 -29.86 5.50 8.55
N ALA A 80 -30.17 4.73 7.50
CA ALA A 80 -29.43 3.51 7.17
C ALA A 80 -27.95 3.80 6.89
N LEU A 81 -27.63 4.88 6.17
CA LEU A 81 -26.24 5.27 5.92
C LEU A 81 -25.52 5.61 7.23
N ILE A 82 -26.15 6.34 8.15
CA ILE A 82 -25.58 6.67 9.46
C ILE A 82 -25.28 5.39 10.25
N CYS A 83 -26.27 4.50 10.39
CA CYS A 83 -26.10 3.22 11.10
C CYS A 83 -24.97 2.38 10.49
N LEU A 84 -24.93 2.26 9.17
CA LEU A 84 -23.90 1.49 8.47
C LEU A 84 -22.50 2.11 8.64
N SER A 85 -22.41 3.44 8.62
CA SER A 85 -21.16 4.19 8.84
C SER A 85 -20.62 3.95 10.25
N LEU A 86 -21.49 4.02 11.26
CA LEU A 86 -21.11 3.79 12.65
C LEU A 86 -20.72 2.33 12.89
N PHE A 87 -21.48 1.38 12.32
CA PHE A 87 -21.16 -0.05 12.40
C PHE A 87 -19.80 -0.38 11.78
N THR A 88 -19.55 0.07 10.55
CA THR A 88 -18.26 -0.15 9.87
C THR A 88 -17.10 0.53 10.58
N CYS A 89 -17.30 1.73 11.12
CA CYS A 89 -16.30 2.39 11.98
C CYS A 89 -16.00 1.57 13.24
N GLY A 90 -17.03 1.03 13.90
CA GLY A 90 -16.88 0.13 15.04
C GLY A 90 -16.06 -1.13 14.71
N LEU A 91 -16.28 -1.73 13.54
CA LEU A 91 -15.47 -2.86 13.06
C LEU A 91 -14.00 -2.48 12.83
N VAL A 92 -13.73 -1.30 12.26
CA VAL A 92 -12.36 -0.80 12.08
C VAL A 92 -11.69 -0.58 13.43
N MET A 93 -12.38 0.06 14.39
CA MET A 93 -11.84 0.27 15.74
C MET A 93 -11.54 -1.06 16.43
N TRP A 94 -12.44 -2.04 16.34
CA TRP A 94 -12.22 -3.38 16.88
C TRP A 94 -10.99 -4.05 16.25
N MET A 95 -10.88 -4.00 14.91
CA MET A 95 -9.72 -4.51 14.19
C MET A 95 -8.42 -3.84 14.66
N LEU A 96 -8.36 -2.51 14.72
CA LEU A 96 -7.16 -1.78 15.13
C LEU A 96 -6.75 -2.13 16.58
N VAL A 97 -7.71 -2.31 17.48
CA VAL A 97 -7.44 -2.77 18.86
C VAL A 97 -6.83 -4.18 18.86
N GLN A 98 -7.34 -5.10 18.04
CA GLN A 98 -6.76 -6.45 17.93
C GLN A 98 -5.32 -6.40 17.38
N TYR A 99 -5.08 -5.57 16.37
CA TYR A 99 -3.72 -5.37 15.83
C TYR A 99 -2.77 -4.81 16.88
N GLN A 100 -3.21 -3.83 17.67
CA GLN A 100 -2.40 -3.25 18.74
C GLN A 100 -2.13 -4.28 19.85
N SER A 101 -3.12 -5.08 20.22
CA SER A 101 -2.98 -6.16 21.21
C SER A 101 -1.93 -7.18 20.78
N VAL A 102 -2.00 -7.66 19.54
CA VAL A 102 -1.02 -8.63 19.00
C VAL A 102 0.36 -7.98 18.87
N SER A 103 0.45 -6.74 18.41
CA SER A 103 1.72 -6.01 18.31
C SER A 103 2.41 -5.90 19.68
N ALA A 104 1.64 -5.56 20.72
CA ALA A 104 2.13 -5.48 22.09
C ALA A 104 2.54 -6.84 22.66
N GLU A 105 1.76 -7.90 22.42
CA GLU A 105 2.07 -9.26 22.87
C GLU A 105 3.43 -9.72 22.32
N TYR A 106 3.64 -9.58 21.01
CA TYR A 106 4.86 -10.02 20.34
C TYR A 106 5.98 -8.97 20.37
N ARG A 107 5.76 -7.82 21.03
CA ARG A 107 6.70 -6.69 21.11
C ARG A 107 7.20 -6.26 19.72
N LEU A 108 6.30 -6.28 18.75
CA LEU A 108 6.62 -5.91 17.38
C LEU A 108 6.90 -4.40 17.37
N SER A 109 8.16 -4.05 17.20
CA SER A 109 8.60 -2.68 16.99
C SER A 109 9.65 -2.68 15.90
N ARG A 110 9.74 -1.58 15.16
CA ARG A 110 10.74 -1.42 14.11
C ARG A 110 11.58 -0.18 14.37
N PRO A 111 12.91 -0.27 14.25
CA PRO A 111 13.76 0.90 14.26
C PRO A 111 13.43 1.78 13.05
N ILE A 112 13.50 3.10 13.24
CA ILE A 112 13.21 4.09 12.18
C ILE A 112 14.20 3.92 11.02
N GLU A 113 15.43 3.51 11.32
CA GLU A 113 16.51 3.23 10.38
C GLU A 113 16.13 2.12 9.39
N ALA A 114 15.30 1.15 9.80
CA ALA A 114 14.83 0.09 8.91
C ALA A 114 13.76 0.58 7.92
N LEU A 115 13.19 1.77 8.13
CA LEU A 115 12.15 2.35 7.29
C LEU A 115 12.69 3.37 6.29
N GLU A 116 13.84 3.99 6.58
CA GLU A 116 14.50 4.95 5.68
C GLU A 116 14.62 4.43 4.23
N PRO A 117 14.98 3.15 3.97
CA PRO A 117 15.08 2.64 2.61
C PRO A 117 13.73 2.48 1.90
N LEU A 118 12.59 2.59 2.59
CA LEU A 118 11.25 2.38 2.03
C LEU A 118 10.47 3.69 1.85
N ILE A 119 11.07 4.82 2.22
CA ILE A 119 10.51 6.17 2.11
C ILE A 119 10.81 6.74 0.71
N PRO A 120 9.82 7.27 -0.02
CA PRO A 120 10.02 7.84 -1.35
C PRO A 120 11.20 8.80 -1.45
N ARG A 121 11.99 8.66 -2.51
CA ARG A 121 13.00 9.63 -2.92
C ARG A 121 12.47 10.40 -4.12
N LEU A 122 13.02 11.58 -4.41
CA LEU A 122 12.67 12.30 -5.65
C LEU A 122 12.90 11.43 -6.90
N SER A 123 13.98 10.64 -6.90
CA SER A 123 14.27 9.71 -7.98
C SER A 123 13.24 8.58 -8.13
N SER A 124 12.52 8.21 -7.06
CA SER A 124 11.49 7.15 -7.09
C SER A 124 10.34 7.48 -8.05
N TYR A 125 10.01 8.76 -8.20
CA TYR A 125 9.00 9.23 -9.15
C TYR A 125 9.46 9.14 -10.62
N LEU A 126 10.73 8.86 -10.87
CA LEU A 126 11.33 8.72 -12.20
C LEU A 126 11.71 7.25 -12.51
N LEU A 127 11.49 6.32 -11.58
CA LEU A 127 11.82 4.92 -11.77
C LEU A 127 10.74 4.20 -12.58
N ALA A 128 11.12 3.78 -13.79
CA ALA A 128 10.27 3.12 -14.78
C ALA A 128 10.86 1.79 -15.25
N ASP A 129 11.61 1.08 -14.41
CA ASP A 129 12.44 -0.08 -14.78
C ASP A 129 11.63 -1.21 -15.43
N HIS A 130 10.33 -1.30 -15.12
CA HIS A 130 9.41 -2.31 -15.64
C HIS A 130 8.59 -1.86 -16.85
N SER A 131 8.76 -0.63 -17.33
CA SER A 131 8.14 -0.19 -18.58
C SER A 131 8.99 -0.58 -19.78
N GLY A 132 8.40 -1.33 -20.71
CA GLY A 132 9.04 -1.61 -21.99
C GLY A 132 9.26 -0.36 -22.86
N LEU A 133 8.48 0.71 -22.66
CA LEU A 133 8.56 1.94 -23.46
C LEU A 133 9.50 2.99 -22.84
N THR A 134 9.49 3.10 -21.51
CA THR A 134 10.06 4.26 -20.80
C THR A 134 11.07 3.88 -19.73
N SER A 135 11.58 2.64 -19.75
CA SER A 135 12.69 2.20 -18.89
C SER A 135 13.92 3.10 -18.92
N TRP A 136 14.17 3.81 -20.02
CA TRP A 136 15.27 4.77 -20.14
C TRP A 136 15.18 5.95 -19.16
N VAL A 137 13.98 6.35 -18.70
CA VAL A 137 13.78 7.49 -17.79
C VAL A 137 14.47 7.27 -16.45
N GLY A 138 14.50 6.03 -15.96
CA GLY A 138 15.10 5.65 -14.67
C GLY A 138 16.55 5.17 -14.74
N HIS A 139 17.14 5.05 -15.94
CA HIS A 139 18.45 4.40 -16.13
C HIS A 139 19.61 5.20 -15.51
N SER A 140 19.47 6.52 -15.40
CA SER A 140 20.48 7.40 -14.79
C SER A 140 20.44 7.41 -13.26
N VAL A 141 19.41 6.81 -12.66
CA VAL A 141 19.30 6.73 -11.20
C VAL A 141 20.15 5.57 -10.71
N GLU A 142 21.08 5.84 -9.79
CA GLU A 142 21.91 4.81 -9.16
C GLU A 142 21.06 3.70 -8.51
N SER A 143 21.59 2.49 -8.46
CA SER A 143 20.94 1.37 -7.78
C SER A 143 21.01 1.56 -6.27
N PHE A 144 19.90 1.29 -5.56
CA PHE A 144 19.84 1.36 -4.10
C PHE A 144 19.04 0.17 -3.55
N PRO A 145 19.27 -0.23 -2.28
CA PRO A 145 18.48 -1.27 -1.63
C PRO A 145 16.99 -0.92 -1.73
N THR A 146 16.12 -1.89 -2.05
CA THR A 146 14.66 -1.74 -2.23
C THR A 146 14.16 -0.98 -3.47
N ARG A 147 15.00 -0.70 -4.48
CA ARG A 147 14.59 -0.04 -5.75
C ARG A 147 13.28 -0.56 -6.38
N LEU A 148 13.00 -1.86 -6.24
CA LEU A 148 11.76 -2.50 -6.71
C LEU A 148 10.49 -1.94 -6.04
N GLU A 149 10.57 -1.56 -4.77
CA GLU A 149 9.44 -0.96 -4.04
C GLU A 149 9.25 0.53 -4.39
N HIS A 150 10.20 1.15 -5.11
CA HIS A 150 10.21 2.58 -5.44
C HIS A 150 9.73 2.90 -6.87
N GLN A 151 9.11 1.96 -7.57
CA GLN A 151 8.55 2.17 -8.90
C GLN A 151 7.27 3.03 -8.82
N MET A 152 7.43 4.34 -8.69
CA MET A 152 6.32 5.31 -8.54
C MET A 152 6.04 6.11 -9.81
N PHE A 153 6.71 5.79 -10.92
CA PHE A 153 6.48 6.46 -12.20
C PHE A 153 5.08 6.18 -12.75
N ILE A 154 4.36 7.24 -13.09
CA ILE A 154 2.96 7.18 -13.55
C ILE A 154 2.82 6.93 -15.06
N GLY A 155 3.93 6.89 -15.80
CA GLY A 155 3.94 6.80 -17.26
C GLY A 155 4.04 8.15 -17.97
N VAL A 156 4.71 8.20 -19.12
CA VAL A 156 4.90 9.46 -19.89
C VAL A 156 3.56 10.02 -20.35
N GLY A 157 2.63 9.17 -20.79
CA GLY A 157 1.32 9.62 -21.27
C GLY A 157 0.51 10.33 -20.20
N ALA A 158 0.42 9.74 -19.00
CA ALA A 158 -0.24 10.37 -17.86
C ALA A 158 0.49 11.66 -17.44
N LEU A 159 1.83 11.67 -17.46
CA LEU A 159 2.63 12.86 -17.15
C LEU A 159 2.37 14.01 -18.12
N LEU A 160 2.27 13.75 -19.44
CA LEU A 160 1.98 14.79 -20.44
C LEU A 160 0.60 15.43 -20.20
N PHE A 161 -0.45 14.62 -20.02
CA PHE A 161 -1.78 15.17 -19.72
C PHE A 161 -1.86 15.84 -18.34
N LEU A 162 -1.10 15.36 -17.35
CA LEU A 162 -0.95 16.00 -16.05
C LEU A 162 -0.36 17.41 -16.21
N LEU A 163 0.71 17.57 -17.00
CA LEU A 163 1.33 18.87 -17.28
C LEU A 163 0.36 19.82 -18.01
N VAL A 164 -0.39 19.32 -19.00
CA VAL A 164 -1.45 20.10 -19.67
C VAL A 164 -2.54 20.51 -18.67
N GLY A 165 -2.94 19.61 -17.77
CA GLY A 165 -3.90 19.89 -16.70
C GLY A 165 -3.41 20.98 -15.75
N LEU A 166 -2.16 20.90 -15.30
CA LEU A 166 -1.53 21.92 -14.46
C LEU A 166 -1.49 23.29 -15.17
N PHE A 167 -1.09 23.31 -16.45
CA PHE A 167 -1.10 24.53 -17.26
C PHE A 167 -2.52 25.11 -17.40
N ALA A 168 -3.53 24.27 -17.65
CA ALA A 168 -4.93 24.69 -17.78
C ALA A 168 -5.48 25.31 -16.48
N VAL A 169 -5.12 24.72 -15.33
CA VAL A 169 -5.51 25.19 -14.00
C VAL A 169 -4.94 26.59 -13.71
N VAL A 170 -3.69 26.84 -14.12
CA VAL A 170 -3.04 28.15 -13.99
C VAL A 170 -3.64 29.17 -14.96
N SER A 171 -3.96 28.76 -16.19
CA SER A 171 -4.23 29.68 -17.30
C SER A 171 -5.57 30.41 -17.30
N LYS A 172 -6.48 30.20 -16.32
CA LYS A 172 -7.83 30.81 -16.13
C LYS A 172 -8.83 30.79 -17.32
N ARG A 173 -8.37 30.79 -18.58
CA ARG A 173 -9.16 30.92 -19.81
C ARG A 173 -9.91 29.65 -20.21
N TYR A 174 -9.41 28.48 -19.83
CA TYR A 174 -9.83 27.23 -20.46
C TYR A 174 -10.82 26.41 -19.63
N LEU A 175 -10.97 26.69 -18.34
CA LEU A 175 -11.71 25.84 -17.41
C LEU A 175 -12.91 26.56 -16.78
N SER A 176 -13.94 25.79 -16.44
CA SER A 176 -14.99 26.27 -15.55
C SER A 176 -14.40 26.53 -14.16
N ILE A 177 -15.05 27.41 -13.40
CA ILE A 177 -14.61 27.80 -12.06
C ILE A 177 -14.50 26.58 -11.14
N GLU A 178 -15.48 25.67 -11.17
CA GLU A 178 -15.51 24.46 -10.34
C GLU A 178 -14.37 23.49 -10.66
N THR A 179 -14.18 23.17 -11.95
CA THR A 179 -13.10 22.29 -12.41
C THR A 179 -11.73 22.87 -12.08
N ARG A 180 -11.56 24.19 -12.23
CA ARG A 180 -10.33 24.88 -11.84
C ARG A 180 -10.08 24.75 -10.33
N ARG A 181 -11.09 25.01 -9.48
CA ARG A 181 -10.95 24.88 -8.02
C ARG A 181 -10.51 23.47 -7.63
N LEU A 182 -11.19 22.45 -8.14
CA LEU A 182 -10.83 21.05 -7.89
C LEU A 182 -9.40 20.75 -8.37
N GLY A 183 -9.03 21.21 -9.57
CA GLY A 183 -7.69 21.05 -10.10
C GLY A 183 -6.59 21.68 -9.23
N ILE A 184 -6.77 22.92 -8.76
CA ILE A 184 -5.80 23.57 -7.85
C ILE A 184 -5.68 22.76 -6.55
N VAL A 185 -6.79 22.35 -5.96
CA VAL A 185 -6.79 21.56 -4.71
C VAL A 185 -6.04 20.24 -4.91
N CYS A 186 -6.27 19.54 -6.02
CA CYS A 186 -5.54 18.31 -6.35
C CYS A 186 -4.04 18.55 -6.61
N ALA A 187 -3.67 19.65 -7.26
CA ALA A 187 -2.27 20.00 -7.49
C ALA A 187 -1.55 20.28 -6.17
N VAL A 188 -2.16 21.09 -5.30
CA VAL A 188 -1.60 21.39 -3.97
C VAL A 188 -1.56 20.15 -3.08
N SER A 189 -2.58 19.28 -3.14
CA SER A 189 -2.57 18.05 -2.35
C SER A 189 -1.45 17.09 -2.79
N ILE A 190 -1.16 16.98 -4.09
CA ILE A 190 0.01 16.23 -4.59
C ILE A 190 1.30 16.82 -4.02
N LEU A 191 1.48 18.14 -4.08
CA LEU A 191 2.68 18.80 -3.53
C LEU A 191 2.83 18.57 -2.03
N ILE A 192 1.74 18.61 -1.28
CA ILE A 192 1.74 18.31 0.16
C ILE A 192 2.12 16.85 0.42
N LEU A 193 1.54 15.90 -0.31
CA LEU A 193 1.85 14.47 -0.15
C LEU A 193 3.32 14.19 -0.48
N VAL A 194 3.83 14.72 -1.59
CA VAL A 194 5.24 14.60 -1.97
C VAL A 194 6.12 15.26 -0.90
N GLY A 195 5.81 16.48 -0.49
CA GLY A 195 6.60 17.22 0.51
C GLY A 195 6.66 16.53 1.88
N ILE A 196 5.57 15.88 2.29
CA ILE A 196 5.54 15.14 3.56
C ILE A 196 6.32 13.82 3.46
N THR A 197 6.24 13.13 2.33
CA THR A 197 6.72 11.74 2.20
C THR A 197 8.11 11.61 1.59
N VAL A 198 8.61 12.62 0.89
CA VAL A 198 9.95 12.55 0.29
C VAL A 198 11.02 12.64 1.37
N VAL A 199 12.07 11.83 1.22
CA VAL A 199 13.32 11.94 1.98
C VAL A 199 14.37 12.72 1.18
N VAL A 200 14.98 13.71 1.83
CA VAL A 200 16.10 14.51 1.30
C VAL A 200 17.22 14.49 2.33
N ASN A 201 18.39 13.96 1.98
CA ASN A 201 19.57 13.86 2.86
C ASN A 201 19.26 13.21 4.22
N GLY A 202 18.45 12.13 4.25
CA GLY A 202 18.07 11.43 5.48
C GLY A 202 16.98 12.13 6.30
N HIS A 203 16.43 13.26 5.83
CA HIS A 203 15.34 13.98 6.51
C HIS A 203 14.03 13.89 5.73
N SER A 204 12.93 13.64 6.44
CA SER A 204 11.57 13.63 5.91
C SER A 204 10.59 14.05 7.01
N PHE A 205 9.55 14.82 6.67
CA PHE A 205 8.46 15.12 7.61
C PHE A 205 7.69 13.87 8.02
N TYR A 206 7.76 12.81 7.22
CA TYR A 206 7.14 11.52 7.53
C TYR A 206 7.65 10.92 8.84
N PHE A 207 8.90 11.17 9.24
CA PHE A 207 9.42 10.69 10.52
C PHE A 207 8.70 11.26 11.73
N LEU A 208 8.07 12.43 11.62
CA LEU A 208 7.20 12.97 12.67
C LEU A 208 5.84 12.26 12.69
N VAL A 209 5.32 11.93 11.51
CA VAL A 209 4.02 11.24 11.36
C VAL A 209 4.09 9.83 11.93
N ILE A 210 5.19 9.11 11.72
CA ILE A 210 5.30 7.72 12.14
C ILE A 210 5.45 7.54 13.66
N GLN A 211 5.85 8.59 14.38
CA GLN A 211 5.88 8.58 15.85
C GLN A 211 4.48 8.57 16.47
N LEU A 212 3.42 8.81 15.68
CA LEU A 212 2.05 8.72 16.16
C LEU A 212 1.67 7.25 16.41
N PRO A 213 1.01 6.95 17.54
CA PRO A 213 0.63 5.60 17.89
C PRO A 213 -0.29 4.98 16.83
N GLY A 214 0.04 3.76 16.39
CA GLY A 214 -0.71 3.00 15.39
C GLY A 214 -0.30 3.22 13.93
N LEU A 215 0.68 4.11 13.66
CA LEU A 215 1.23 4.32 12.31
C LEU A 215 2.60 3.64 12.10
N ASP A 216 3.20 3.10 13.15
CA ASP A 216 4.47 2.37 13.17
C ASP A 216 4.46 1.09 12.31
N ALA A 217 3.27 0.52 12.07
CA ALA A 217 3.10 -0.67 11.24
C ALA A 217 3.22 -0.41 9.72
N ILE A 218 3.21 0.85 9.27
CA ILE A 218 3.22 1.20 7.85
C ILE A 218 4.66 1.22 7.31
N ARG A 219 5.06 0.12 6.66
CA ARG A 219 6.45 -0.08 6.20
C ARG A 219 6.77 0.53 4.83
N ALA A 220 5.85 0.40 3.87
CA ALA A 220 6.10 0.68 2.46
C ALA A 220 5.45 2.01 2.05
N VAL A 221 6.09 3.11 2.44
CA VAL A 221 5.58 4.47 2.23
C VAL A 221 5.49 4.81 0.74
N SER A 222 6.35 4.20 -0.10
CA SER A 222 6.28 4.29 -1.57
C SER A 222 4.91 3.95 -2.17
N ARG A 223 4.09 3.15 -1.49
CA ARG A 223 2.71 2.84 -1.89
C ARG A 223 1.75 4.03 -1.77
N ILE A 224 2.21 5.17 -1.24
CA ILE A 224 1.48 6.44 -1.31
C ILE A 224 1.11 6.82 -2.76
N ILE A 225 1.87 6.35 -3.76
CA ILE A 225 1.52 6.56 -5.16
C ILE A 225 0.10 6.11 -5.48
N LEU A 226 -0.37 5.01 -4.88
CA LEU A 226 -1.70 4.44 -5.13
C LEU A 226 -2.83 5.42 -4.79
N VAL A 227 -2.67 6.23 -3.75
CA VAL A 227 -3.66 7.26 -3.41
C VAL A 227 -3.39 8.57 -4.16
N MET A 228 -2.14 8.88 -4.52
CA MET A 228 -1.79 10.02 -5.37
C MET A 228 -2.31 9.88 -6.80
N LEU A 229 -2.53 8.65 -7.29
CA LEU A 229 -3.12 8.42 -8.61
C LEU A 229 -4.52 9.06 -8.75
N LEU A 230 -5.26 9.25 -7.65
CA LEU A 230 -6.56 9.92 -7.70
C LEU A 230 -6.45 11.42 -8.05
N PRO A 231 -5.75 12.28 -7.28
CA PRO A 231 -5.57 13.67 -7.69
C PRO A 231 -4.81 13.81 -9.02
N VAL A 232 -3.88 12.90 -9.34
CA VAL A 232 -3.22 12.85 -10.65
C VAL A 232 -4.22 12.60 -11.77
N SER A 233 -5.09 11.59 -11.64
CA SER A 233 -6.11 11.28 -12.66
C SER A 233 -7.14 12.39 -12.83
N ILE A 234 -7.49 13.11 -11.77
CA ILE A 234 -8.32 14.33 -11.86
C ILE A 234 -7.61 15.38 -12.71
N LEU A 235 -6.33 15.66 -12.46
CA LEU A 235 -5.57 16.63 -13.26
C LEU A 235 -5.37 16.19 -14.70
N VAL A 236 -5.15 14.90 -14.95
CA VAL A 236 -5.12 14.30 -16.30
C VAL A 236 -6.46 14.54 -17.01
N ALA A 237 -7.59 14.29 -16.33
CA ALA A 237 -8.92 14.54 -16.87
C ALA A 237 -9.15 16.03 -17.16
N VAL A 238 -8.65 16.93 -16.30
CA VAL A 238 -8.66 18.38 -16.53
C VAL A 238 -7.84 18.74 -17.78
N GLY A 239 -6.69 18.12 -17.97
CA GLY A 239 -5.86 18.29 -19.17
C GLY A 239 -6.58 17.86 -20.45
N VAL A 240 -7.24 16.69 -20.42
CA VAL A 240 -8.04 16.19 -21.53
C VAL A 240 -9.25 17.10 -21.81
N ASP A 241 -9.97 17.57 -20.78
CA ASP A 241 -11.09 18.51 -20.98
C ASP A 241 -10.63 19.85 -21.56
N CYS A 242 -9.46 20.34 -21.15
CA CYS A 242 -8.86 21.55 -21.71
C CYS A 242 -8.59 21.41 -23.21
N LEU A 243 -8.00 20.29 -23.64
CA LEU A 243 -7.76 19.99 -25.05
C LEU A 243 -9.05 19.79 -25.82
N ARG A 244 -10.02 19.09 -25.21
CA ARG A 244 -11.34 18.85 -25.81
C ARG A 244 -12.00 20.16 -26.22
N ARG A 245 -11.94 21.19 -25.37
CA ARG A 245 -12.54 22.52 -25.65
C ARG A 245 -11.91 23.26 -26.83
N GLN A 246 -10.72 22.84 -27.31
CA GLN A 246 -10.10 23.41 -28.52
C GLN A 246 -10.69 22.85 -29.81
N PHE A 247 -11.38 21.71 -29.75
CA PHE A 247 -12.00 21.08 -30.90
C PHE A 247 -13.49 21.41 -30.94
N THR A 248 -13.98 21.88 -32.09
CA THR A 248 -15.42 22.15 -32.31
C THR A 248 -16.12 21.02 -33.07
N SER A 249 -15.36 20.17 -33.78
CA SER A 249 -15.91 19.09 -34.61
C SER A 249 -15.98 17.76 -33.85
N VAL A 250 -16.99 16.94 -34.19
CA VAL A 250 -17.16 15.57 -33.66
C VAL A 250 -15.94 14.71 -33.98
N MET A 251 -15.37 14.88 -35.19
CA MET A 251 -14.15 14.18 -35.60
C MET A 251 -12.97 14.54 -34.70
N GLY A 252 -12.80 15.82 -34.34
CA GLY A 252 -11.76 16.25 -33.41
C GLY A 252 -11.88 15.60 -32.03
N TYR A 253 -13.11 15.45 -31.52
CA TYR A 253 -13.35 14.72 -30.27
C TYR A 253 -13.00 13.24 -30.37
N PHE A 254 -13.38 12.57 -31.46
CA PHE A 254 -13.06 11.17 -31.67
C PHE A 254 -11.55 10.94 -31.75
N VAL A 255 -10.84 11.79 -32.50
CA VAL A 255 -9.37 11.74 -32.61
C VAL A 255 -8.71 11.97 -31.25
N LEU A 256 -9.14 12.99 -30.49
CA LEU A 256 -8.60 13.25 -29.15
C LEU A 256 -8.86 12.05 -28.20
N ALA A 257 -10.06 11.48 -28.23
CA ALA A 257 -10.41 10.33 -27.39
C ALA A 257 -9.55 9.12 -27.75
N LEU A 258 -9.33 8.84 -29.04
CA LEU A 258 -8.47 7.76 -29.51
C LEU A 258 -7.01 7.98 -29.10
N VAL A 259 -6.49 9.19 -29.29
CA VAL A 259 -5.11 9.55 -28.88
C VAL A 259 -4.97 9.43 -27.36
N ALA A 260 -5.91 9.96 -26.58
CA ALA A 260 -5.89 9.84 -25.13
C ALA A 260 -5.94 8.38 -24.68
N LEU A 261 -6.79 7.55 -25.31
CA LEU A 261 -6.87 6.13 -25.02
C LEU A 261 -5.53 5.43 -25.29
N ILE A 262 -4.93 5.65 -26.46
CA ILE A 262 -3.65 5.03 -26.83
C ILE A 262 -2.55 5.48 -25.87
N VAL A 263 -2.42 6.79 -25.66
CA VAL A 263 -1.34 7.38 -24.85
C VAL A 263 -1.46 6.97 -23.37
N LEU A 264 -2.67 6.90 -22.81
CA LEU A 264 -2.88 6.48 -21.43
C LEU A 264 -2.80 4.96 -21.22
N SER A 265 -3.07 4.15 -22.25
CA SER A 265 -3.00 2.69 -22.15
C SER A 265 -1.65 2.10 -22.53
N ALA A 266 -0.84 2.81 -23.34
CA ALA A 266 0.44 2.32 -23.84
C ALA A 266 1.35 1.81 -22.71
N GLU A 267 1.59 2.61 -21.67
CA GLU A 267 2.46 2.22 -20.55
C GLU A 267 1.95 0.96 -19.83
N THR A 268 0.64 0.84 -19.63
CA THR A 268 0.02 -0.34 -19.00
C THR A 268 0.19 -1.59 -19.86
N VAL A 269 0.06 -1.47 -21.18
CA VAL A 269 0.22 -2.60 -22.12
C VAL A 269 1.66 -3.09 -22.17
N PHE A 270 2.63 -2.17 -22.09
CA PHE A 270 4.06 -2.50 -22.14
C PHE A 270 4.70 -2.72 -20.76
N TYR A 271 3.91 -2.66 -19.69
CA TYR A 271 4.38 -2.93 -18.33
C TYR A 271 4.66 -4.43 -18.15
N LYS A 272 5.88 -4.74 -17.70
CA LYS A 272 6.32 -6.11 -17.41
C LYS A 272 6.40 -6.30 -15.90
N PRO A 273 5.33 -6.77 -15.24
CA PRO A 273 5.38 -7.03 -13.81
C PRO A 273 6.42 -8.10 -13.49
N HIS A 274 6.99 -8.04 -12.29
CA HIS A 274 7.71 -9.17 -11.74
C HIS A 274 6.78 -10.38 -11.63
N GLN A 275 7.14 -11.45 -12.33
CA GLN A 275 6.41 -12.71 -12.32
C GLN A 275 7.37 -13.82 -11.94
N ALA A 276 6.95 -14.67 -11.02
CA ALA A 276 7.60 -15.96 -10.84
C ALA A 276 6.88 -16.98 -11.72
N ALA A 277 7.63 -17.71 -12.55
CA ALA A 277 7.04 -18.75 -13.37
C ALA A 277 6.42 -19.82 -12.47
N ARG A 278 5.16 -20.19 -12.76
CA ARG A 278 4.45 -21.26 -12.03
C ARG A 278 5.26 -22.55 -12.05
N GLU A 279 5.88 -22.86 -13.18
CA GLU A 279 6.71 -24.05 -13.36
C GLU A 279 7.87 -24.11 -12.36
N THR A 280 8.55 -22.98 -12.10
CA THR A 280 9.61 -22.89 -11.09
C THR A 280 9.11 -23.32 -9.72
N TRP A 281 7.94 -22.81 -9.30
CA TRP A 281 7.34 -23.20 -8.03
C TRP A 281 6.87 -24.66 -8.00
N THR A 282 6.30 -25.15 -9.10
CA THR A 282 5.89 -26.56 -9.22
C THR A 282 7.10 -27.49 -9.13
N MET A 283 8.22 -27.17 -9.76
CA MET A 283 9.47 -27.95 -9.65
C MET A 283 10.04 -27.93 -8.24
N ARG A 284 10.03 -26.76 -7.56
CA ARG A 284 10.47 -26.67 -6.16
C ARG A 284 9.63 -27.55 -5.24
N GLN A 285 8.30 -27.48 -5.38
CA GLN A 285 7.37 -28.32 -4.61
C GLN A 285 7.54 -29.81 -4.94
N ALA A 286 7.78 -30.17 -6.20
CA ALA A 286 8.07 -31.55 -6.58
C ALA A 286 9.38 -32.07 -5.95
N GLY A 287 10.43 -31.24 -5.91
CA GLY A 287 11.68 -31.59 -5.22
C GLY A 287 11.49 -31.78 -3.72
N LEU A 288 10.71 -30.90 -3.08
CA LEU A 288 10.38 -31.03 -1.66
C LEU A 288 9.53 -32.29 -1.38
N ASN A 289 8.54 -32.57 -2.23
CA ASN A 289 7.74 -33.81 -2.17
C ASN A 289 8.65 -35.05 -2.25
N GLN A 290 9.63 -35.06 -3.15
CA GLN A 290 10.57 -36.18 -3.28
C GLN A 290 11.45 -36.36 -2.03
N LEU A 291 11.92 -35.26 -1.43
CA LEU A 291 12.73 -35.30 -0.20
C LEU A 291 11.94 -35.81 1.00
N ILE A 292 10.67 -35.42 1.11
CA ILE A 292 9.79 -35.85 2.21
C ILE A 292 9.34 -37.31 1.99
N GLY A 293 9.15 -37.71 0.74
CA GLY A 293 8.66 -39.02 0.34
C GLY A 293 7.18 -39.19 0.70
N LYS A 294 6.88 -40.07 1.66
CA LYS A 294 5.50 -40.23 2.13
C LYS A 294 5.09 -39.04 3.01
N PRO A 295 3.88 -38.48 2.80
CA PRO A 295 3.36 -37.42 3.65
C PRO A 295 3.43 -37.83 5.14
N PRO A 296 3.88 -36.95 6.03
CA PRO A 296 3.84 -37.19 7.47
C PRO A 296 2.42 -37.50 7.95
N SER A 297 2.31 -38.21 9.08
CA SER A 297 1.02 -38.44 9.75
C SER A 297 0.35 -37.13 10.18
N GLU A 298 -0.98 -37.15 10.31
CA GLU A 298 -1.72 -36.03 10.89
C GLU A 298 -1.17 -35.69 12.29
N GLY A 299 -0.91 -34.40 12.53
CA GLY A 299 -0.38 -33.90 13.81
C GLY A 299 1.14 -33.66 13.84
N THR A 300 1.89 -34.16 12.85
CA THR A 300 3.30 -33.81 12.67
C THR A 300 3.45 -32.34 12.25
N VAL A 301 4.43 -31.66 12.84
CA VAL A 301 4.80 -30.29 12.45
C VAL A 301 6.04 -30.38 11.57
N ILE A 302 6.02 -29.79 10.39
CA ILE A 302 7.21 -29.82 9.50
C ILE A 302 8.09 -28.59 9.74
N PHE A 303 9.40 -28.80 9.69
CA PHE A 303 10.40 -27.72 9.67
C PHE A 303 11.40 -27.98 8.55
N VAL A 304 11.43 -27.10 7.57
CA VAL A 304 12.29 -27.20 6.39
C VAL A 304 13.43 -26.19 6.53
N THR A 305 14.67 -26.66 6.40
CA THR A 305 15.86 -25.79 6.34
C THR A 305 16.09 -25.26 4.93
N GLN A 306 16.74 -24.11 4.81
CA GLN A 306 17.08 -23.46 3.56
C GLN A 306 18.35 -24.05 2.95
N ARG A 307 18.54 -23.85 1.65
CA ARG A 307 19.83 -24.03 0.97
C ARG A 307 20.68 -22.79 1.18
N LYS A 308 21.99 -22.95 1.33
CA LYS A 308 22.90 -21.84 1.63
C LYS A 308 22.95 -20.79 0.51
N GLU A 309 22.75 -21.21 -0.72
CA GLU A 309 22.78 -20.35 -1.91
C GLU A 309 21.46 -19.61 -2.14
N GLU A 310 20.40 -19.95 -1.39
CA GLU A 310 19.07 -19.39 -1.56
C GLU A 310 18.73 -18.37 -0.47
N PRO A 311 17.95 -17.32 -0.79
CA PRO A 311 17.39 -16.44 0.22
C PRO A 311 16.49 -17.18 1.21
N PHE A 312 16.56 -16.81 2.48
CA PHE A 312 15.84 -17.49 3.57
C PHE A 312 14.34 -17.65 3.33
N TYR A 313 13.71 -16.65 2.69
CA TYR A 313 12.27 -16.63 2.47
C TYR A 313 11.79 -17.73 1.53
N LEU A 314 12.66 -18.28 0.67
CA LEU A 314 12.25 -19.35 -0.26
C LEU A 314 11.92 -20.63 0.49
N ALA A 315 12.75 -21.04 1.46
CA ALA A 315 12.48 -22.22 2.28
C ALA A 315 11.25 -22.02 3.17
N GLU A 316 11.07 -20.80 3.69
CA GLU A 316 9.88 -20.44 4.46
C GLU A 316 8.60 -20.61 3.61
N LEU A 317 8.62 -20.11 2.37
CA LEU A 317 7.49 -20.24 1.43
C LEU A 317 7.28 -21.68 0.96
N ASP A 318 8.34 -22.42 0.66
CA ASP A 318 8.23 -23.79 0.18
C ASP A 318 7.52 -24.69 1.19
N ALA A 319 7.91 -24.58 2.47
CA ALA A 319 7.30 -25.31 3.56
C ALA A 319 5.86 -24.88 3.83
N MET A 320 5.56 -23.58 3.74
CA MET A 320 4.19 -23.08 3.88
C MET A 320 3.26 -23.65 2.80
N ILE A 321 3.68 -23.60 1.53
CA ILE A 321 2.90 -24.12 0.40
C ILE A 321 2.68 -25.63 0.58
N TYR A 322 3.74 -26.38 0.85
CA TYR A 322 3.65 -27.82 1.08
C TYR A 322 2.69 -28.15 2.24
N ALA A 323 2.80 -27.43 3.36
CA ALA A 323 1.93 -27.64 4.53
C ALA A 323 0.47 -27.33 4.22
N GLN A 324 0.19 -26.28 3.44
CA GLN A 324 -1.18 -25.92 3.02
C GLN A 324 -1.78 -27.01 2.11
N ASP A 325 -1.03 -27.48 1.12
CA ASP A 325 -1.49 -28.50 0.17
C ASP A 325 -1.79 -29.84 0.86
N HIS A 326 -1.04 -30.17 1.92
CA HIS A 326 -1.18 -31.42 2.66
C HIS A 326 -1.94 -31.28 4.00
N LYS A 327 -2.47 -30.09 4.31
CA LYS A 327 -3.15 -29.78 5.59
C LYS A 327 -2.31 -30.08 6.84
N LEU A 328 -1.00 -29.85 6.76
CA LEU A 328 -0.04 -30.03 7.84
C LEU A 328 0.21 -28.73 8.59
N LYS A 329 0.80 -28.84 9.78
CA LYS A 329 1.35 -27.69 10.52
C LYS A 329 2.81 -27.51 10.15
N THR A 330 3.30 -26.28 10.16
CA THR A 330 4.72 -25.98 9.90
C THR A 330 5.27 -24.94 10.87
N LEU A 331 6.57 -25.02 11.18
CA LEU A 331 7.32 -23.97 11.87
C LEU A 331 7.77 -22.85 10.93
N ASN A 332 7.69 -23.08 9.63
CA ASN A 332 8.11 -22.13 8.62
C ASN A 332 7.03 -21.07 8.36
N GLY A 333 7.46 -19.85 8.09
CA GLY A 333 6.57 -18.71 7.89
C GLY A 333 7.29 -17.51 7.33
N TYR A 334 6.91 -17.10 6.11
CA TYR A 334 7.38 -15.83 5.56
C TYR A 334 6.52 -14.68 6.10
N SER A 335 7.09 -13.89 7.00
CA SER A 335 6.44 -12.74 7.62
C SER A 335 7.32 -11.49 7.47
N GLY A 336 6.67 -10.32 7.44
CA GLY A 336 7.38 -9.05 7.46
C GLY A 336 8.08 -8.78 8.79
N SER A 337 7.62 -9.39 9.89
CA SER A 337 8.18 -9.26 11.24
C SER A 337 8.36 -10.65 11.85
N THR A 338 9.41 -10.81 12.65
CA THR A 338 9.70 -12.06 13.36
C THR A 338 9.51 -11.88 14.87
N PRO A 339 9.01 -12.89 15.59
CA PRO A 339 8.91 -12.83 17.05
C PRO A 339 10.32 -12.80 17.70
N PRO A 340 10.43 -12.36 18.97
CA PRO A 340 11.69 -12.39 19.70
C PRO A 340 12.30 -13.80 19.76
N GLY A 341 13.60 -13.91 19.52
CA GLY A 341 14.33 -15.18 19.53
C GLY A 341 14.08 -16.07 18.31
N TYR A 342 13.45 -15.56 17.25
CA TYR A 342 13.30 -16.27 15.99
C TYR A 342 14.66 -16.50 15.32
N VAL A 343 14.95 -17.76 14.98
CA VAL A 343 16.18 -18.16 14.29
C VAL A 343 15.81 -18.58 12.87
N TYR A 344 16.44 -18.01 11.84
CA TYR A 344 16.17 -18.37 10.44
C TYR A 344 16.48 -19.85 10.16
N PRO A 345 15.85 -20.46 9.14
CA PRO A 345 15.92 -21.89 8.88
C PRO A 345 17.25 -22.28 8.22
N GLU A 346 18.41 -21.92 8.77
CA GLU A 346 19.70 -22.24 8.17
C GLU A 346 19.99 -23.76 8.18
N PRO A 347 20.82 -24.32 7.26
CA PRO A 347 21.06 -25.76 7.13
C PRO A 347 21.46 -26.49 8.43
N CYS A 348 22.08 -25.79 9.38
CA CYS A 348 22.61 -26.37 10.61
C CYS A 348 21.80 -26.02 11.86
N VAL A 349 20.63 -25.40 11.72
CA VAL A 349 19.78 -25.02 12.85
C VAL A 349 18.99 -26.25 13.30
N SER A 350 19.14 -26.61 14.58
CA SER A 350 18.36 -27.70 15.17
C SER A 350 16.91 -27.26 15.42
N VAL A 351 16.00 -28.23 15.52
CA VAL A 351 14.61 -27.99 15.92
C VAL A 351 14.54 -27.30 17.29
N ALA A 352 15.40 -27.72 18.23
CA ALA A 352 15.46 -27.15 19.56
C ALA A 352 15.86 -25.67 19.51
N ASP A 353 16.87 -25.31 18.71
CA ASP A 353 17.31 -23.90 18.56
C ASP A 353 16.21 -23.03 17.93
N ARG A 354 15.51 -23.56 16.90
CA ARG A 354 14.39 -22.87 16.26
C ARG A 354 13.24 -22.59 17.23
N LEU A 355 12.99 -23.51 18.18
CA LEU A 355 11.92 -23.38 19.18
C LEU A 355 12.36 -22.69 20.48
N ALA A 356 13.67 -22.56 20.73
CA ALA A 356 14.20 -22.00 21.97
C ALA A 356 13.63 -20.61 22.29
N GLY A 357 13.59 -19.72 21.29
CA GLY A 357 12.98 -18.40 21.42
C GLY A 357 11.49 -18.46 21.78
N TYR A 358 10.74 -19.38 21.17
CA TYR A 358 9.33 -19.60 21.47
C TYR A 358 9.12 -20.14 22.89
N PHE A 359 9.93 -21.12 23.32
CA PHE A 359 9.86 -21.68 24.67
C PHE A 359 10.16 -20.64 25.74
N GLN A 360 11.17 -19.81 25.53
CA GLN A 360 11.49 -18.71 26.43
C GLN A 360 10.36 -17.67 26.46
N PHE A 361 9.83 -17.31 25.29
CA PHE A 361 8.77 -16.31 25.16
C PHE A 361 7.47 -16.75 25.84
N ARG A 362 7.04 -18.01 25.64
CA ARG A 362 5.81 -18.56 26.23
C ARG A 362 6.00 -19.20 27.61
N ARG A 363 7.24 -19.28 28.11
CA ARG A 363 7.60 -19.91 29.40
C ARG A 363 7.16 -21.38 29.48
N ILE A 364 7.39 -22.13 28.41
CA ILE A 364 7.00 -23.55 28.32
C ILE A 364 7.86 -24.41 29.26
N PRO A 365 7.27 -25.29 30.10
CA PRO A 365 8.01 -26.20 30.96
C PRO A 365 8.82 -27.24 30.17
N LEU A 366 9.97 -27.69 30.71
CA LEU A 366 10.91 -28.59 30.02
C LEU A 366 10.26 -29.88 29.48
N GLY A 367 9.32 -30.49 30.23
CA GLY A 367 8.62 -31.70 29.78
C GLY A 367 7.79 -31.49 28.51
N GLU A 368 7.10 -30.35 28.41
CA GLU A 368 6.31 -29.99 27.23
C GLU A 368 7.21 -29.57 26.05
N GLN A 369 8.40 -29.01 26.33
CA GLN A 369 9.37 -28.69 25.28
C GLN A 369 9.83 -29.94 24.52
N VAL A 370 10.12 -31.03 25.24
CA VAL A 370 10.53 -32.31 24.62
C VAL A 370 9.41 -32.86 23.74
N GLU A 371 8.17 -32.87 24.23
CA GLU A 371 7.01 -33.30 23.44
C GLU A 371 6.85 -32.46 22.15
N LEU A 372 6.99 -31.14 22.25
CA LEU A 372 6.88 -30.26 21.08
C LEU A 372 8.02 -30.48 20.08
N ILE A 373 9.25 -30.72 20.54
CA ILE A 373 10.39 -31.05 19.67
C ILE A 373 10.14 -32.38 18.95
N ASP A 374 9.68 -33.41 19.68
CA ASP A 374 9.46 -34.75 19.13
C ASP A 374 8.36 -34.79 18.06
N ARG A 375 7.42 -33.83 18.12
CA ARG A 375 6.38 -33.67 17.09
C ARG A 375 6.88 -33.04 15.79
N VAL A 376 8.08 -32.45 15.79
CA VAL A 376 8.61 -31.74 14.64
C VAL A 376 9.46 -32.68 13.78
N ARG A 377 9.07 -32.82 12.51
CA ARG A 377 9.87 -33.49 11.49
C ARG A 377 10.75 -32.45 10.79
N LEU A 378 12.06 -32.53 11.07
CA LEU A 378 13.08 -31.77 10.35
C LEU A 378 13.26 -32.32 8.92
N ILE A 379 13.28 -31.42 7.94
CA ILE A 379 13.51 -31.72 6.53
C ILE A 379 14.69 -30.87 6.08
N GLU A 380 15.83 -31.50 5.88
CA GLU A 380 17.07 -30.82 5.50
C GLU A 380 17.16 -30.68 3.97
N MET A 381 17.09 -29.44 3.47
CA MET A 381 17.26 -29.18 2.02
C MET A 381 18.72 -29.30 1.57
N GLN A 382 19.64 -29.23 2.51
CA GLN A 382 21.08 -29.38 2.33
C GLN A 382 21.67 -29.97 3.61
N LEU A 383 22.57 -30.95 3.48
CA LEU A 383 23.27 -31.54 4.62
C LEU A 383 24.08 -30.47 5.35
N CYS A 384 23.97 -30.43 6.68
CA CYS A 384 24.81 -29.59 7.51
C CYS A 384 26.27 -30.07 7.46
N LEU A 385 27.06 -29.44 6.60
CA LEU A 385 28.52 -29.60 6.61
C LEU A 385 29.08 -28.65 7.67
N LYS A 386 29.34 -29.17 8.88
CA LYS A 386 30.13 -28.44 9.88
C LYS A 386 31.49 -28.08 9.26
N LYS A 387 31.75 -26.78 9.10
CA LYS A 387 33.07 -26.27 8.75
C LYS A 387 33.98 -26.25 9.96
#